data_AF-A0A838EPW2-F1
#
_entry.id   AF-A0A838EPW2-F1
#
_cell.length_a   1.000
_cell.length_b   1.000
_cell.length_c   1.000
_cell.angle_alpha   90.00
_cell.angle_beta   90.00
_cell.angle_gamma   90.00
#
_symmetry.space_group_name_H-M   'P 1'
#
loop_
_entity.id
_entity.type
_entity.pdbx_description
1 polymer ?
#
loop_
_entity_poly.entity_id
_entity_poly.type
_entity_poly.pdbx_seq_one_letter_code
_entity_poly.pdbx_strand_id
1 'polypeptide(L)'
;MNSEVNNAMALDVRLLDAKTNRECLTSSQARQQSELSSVYLAQLLRKGTLEGFKIDREWFIYADSLEQFLAKNRKPGPRGPRKPPTEKDIDHANHQSREV
;
A
#
# COMPACT_ATOMS: atom_id res chain seq x y z
N MET A 1 -7.92 -23.19 -7.13
CA MET A 1 -8.05 -22.27 -5.98
C MET A 1 -8.31 -20.90 -6.57
N ASN A 2 -9.57 -20.66 -6.92
CA ASN A 2 -9.98 -19.41 -7.54
C ASN A 2 -10.35 -18.48 -6.39
N SER A 3 -9.42 -17.59 -6.04
CA SER A 3 -9.70 -16.47 -5.14
C SER A 3 -10.76 -15.63 -5.84
N GLU A 4 -12.01 -15.90 -5.50
CA GLU A 4 -13.18 -15.25 -6.04
C GLU A 4 -12.97 -13.74 -5.99
N VAL A 5 -13.21 -13.16 -7.15
CA VAL A 5 -13.40 -11.75 -7.47
C VAL A 5 -14.52 -11.13 -6.63
N ASN A 6 -14.33 -11.08 -5.30
CA ASN A 6 -15.23 -10.41 -4.38
C ASN A 6 -14.63 -9.07 -3.96
N ASN A 7 -14.61 -8.11 -4.89
CA ASN A 7 -14.61 -6.69 -4.53
C ASN A 7 -15.14 -5.79 -5.67
N ALA A 8 -16.20 -6.23 -6.36
CA ALA A 8 -17.03 -5.31 -7.13
C ALA A 8 -18.03 -4.69 -6.14
N MET A 9 -18.06 -3.37 -5.99
CA MET A 9 -18.82 -2.57 -5.00
C MET A 9 -18.08 -2.21 -3.70
N ALA A 10 -16.80 -1.86 -3.77
CA ALA A 10 -16.33 -0.84 -2.85
C ALA A 10 -17.03 0.47 -3.26
N LEU A 11 -18.01 0.88 -2.46
CA LEU A 11 -18.64 2.20 -2.57
C LEU A 11 -17.53 3.25 -2.78
N ASP A 12 -17.50 3.83 -3.97
CA ASP A 12 -16.67 4.98 -4.36
C ASP A 12 -17.21 6.25 -3.65
N VAL A 13 -17.55 6.11 -2.36
CA VAL A 13 -18.08 7.16 -1.51
C VAL A 13 -16.88 7.95 -1.04
N ARG A 14 -16.55 8.96 -1.83
CA ARG A 14 -15.63 10.01 -1.46
C ARG A 14 -16.37 10.97 -0.55
N LEU A 15 -15.80 11.24 0.62
CA LEU A 15 -16.36 12.20 1.55
C LEU A 15 -15.85 13.58 1.15
N LEU A 16 -16.75 14.55 1.01
CA LEU A 16 -16.38 15.92 0.78
C LEU A 16 -16.12 16.59 2.13
N ASP A 17 -14.90 17.08 2.34
CA ASP A 17 -14.63 17.94 3.48
C ASP A 17 -15.29 19.30 3.26
N ALA A 18 -16.26 19.67 4.09
CA ALA A 18 -16.97 20.94 3.99
C ALA A 18 -16.07 22.17 4.19
N LYS A 19 -14.92 22.02 4.86
CA LYS A 19 -14.01 23.14 5.15
C LYS A 19 -13.08 23.44 3.98
N THR A 20 -12.55 22.40 3.35
CA THR A 20 -11.59 22.53 2.24
C THR A 20 -12.22 22.31 0.87
N ASN A 21 -13.47 21.82 0.83
CA ASN A 21 -14.16 21.37 -0.37
C ASN A 21 -13.38 20.30 -1.16
N ARG A 22 -12.60 19.47 -0.44
CA ARG A 22 -11.75 18.43 -1.03
C ARG A 22 -12.30 17.05 -0.73
N GLU A 23 -12.15 16.16 -1.68
CA GLU A 23 -12.50 14.75 -1.54
C GLU A 23 -11.49 14.05 -0.64
N CYS A 24 -11.99 13.33 0.36
CA CYS A 24 -11.20 12.50 1.25
C CYS A 24 -11.75 11.08 1.33
N LEU A 25 -10.82 10.17 1.62
CA LEU A 25 -11.01 8.74 1.68
C LEU A 25 -10.63 8.26 3.08
N THR A 26 -11.34 7.25 3.56
CA THR A 26 -10.97 6.55 4.80
C THR A 26 -9.69 5.74 4.60
N SER A 27 -9.04 5.39 5.71
CA SER A 27 -7.84 4.54 5.71
C SER A 27 -8.06 3.19 5.01
N SER A 28 -9.27 2.64 5.10
CA SER A 28 -9.66 1.39 4.45
C SER A 28 -9.83 1.55 2.93
N GLN A 29 -10.47 2.64 2.49
CA GLN A 29 -10.62 2.95 1.07
C GLN A 29 -9.28 3.27 0.40
N ALA A 30 -8.47 4.11 1.05
CA ALA A 30 -7.13 4.44 0.56
C ALA A 30 -6.25 3.19 0.42
N ARG A 31 -6.35 2.23 1.34
CA ARG A 31 -5.66 0.93 1.24
C ARG A 31 -6.09 0.13 0.02
N GLN A 32 -7.39 0.08 -0.28
CA GLN A 32 -7.87 -0.62 -1.48
C GLN A 32 -7.43 0.08 -2.77
N GLN A 33 -7.43 1.42 -2.79
CA GLN A 33 -7.08 2.19 -3.98
C GLN A 33 -5.57 2.23 -4.26
N SER A 34 -4.75 2.29 -3.21
CA SER A 34 -3.29 2.46 -3.35
C SER A 34 -2.50 1.16 -3.19
N GLU A 35 -3.15 0.06 -2.78
CA GLU A 35 -2.52 -1.18 -2.32
C GLU A 35 -1.53 -0.99 -1.15
N LEU A 36 -1.54 0.17 -0.49
CA LEU A 36 -0.67 0.47 0.64
C LEU A 36 -1.31 0.01 1.96
N SER A 37 -0.46 -0.40 2.91
CA SER A 37 -0.93 -0.74 4.27
C SER A 37 -1.45 0.50 5.01
N SER A 38 -2.53 0.35 5.79
CA SER A 38 -3.10 1.40 6.63
C SER A 38 -2.08 1.98 7.61
N VAL A 39 -1.14 1.17 8.10
CA VAL A 39 -0.04 1.61 8.96
C VAL A 39 0.89 2.55 8.19
N TYR A 40 1.21 2.21 6.95
CA TYR A 40 2.08 3.02 6.10
C TYR A 40 1.41 4.35 5.72
N LEU A 41 0.13 4.32 5.39
CA LEU A 41 -0.67 5.54 5.16
C LEU A 41 -0.67 6.45 6.39
N ALA A 42 -0.89 5.90 7.58
CA ALA A 42 -0.82 6.67 8.84
C ALA A 42 0.59 7.25 9.10
N GLN A 43 1.65 6.52 8.75
CA GLN A 43 3.02 7.04 8.83
C GLN A 43 3.25 8.20 7.85
N LEU A 44 2.76 8.10 6.62
CA LEU A 44 2.88 9.16 5.62
C LEU A 44 2.15 10.44 6.04
N LEU A 45 0.98 10.31 6.67
CA LEU A 45 0.24 11.43 7.26
C LEU A 45 1.03 12.07 8.42
N ARG A 46 1.59 11.26 9.33
CA ARG A 46 2.43 11.77 10.43
C ARG A 46 3.69 12.48 9.94
N LYS A 47 4.26 12.02 8.82
CA LYS A 47 5.41 12.65 8.17
C LYS A 47 5.04 13.92 7.39
N GLY A 48 3.75 14.22 7.21
CA GLY A 48 3.29 15.32 6.36
C GLY A 48 3.55 15.09 4.86
N THR A 49 3.79 13.85 4.45
CA THR A 49 3.99 13.51 3.03
C THR A 49 2.67 13.38 2.29
N LEU A 50 1.65 12.86 2.98
CA LEU A 50 0.27 12.89 2.52
C LEU A 50 -0.50 13.93 3.34
N GLU A 51 -1.41 14.63 2.69
CA GLU A 51 -2.34 15.50 3.36
C GLU A 51 -3.58 14.72 3.80
N GLY A 52 -4.00 14.98 5.03
CA GLY A 52 -5.15 14.34 5.63
C GLY A 52 -5.28 14.72 7.09
N PHE A 53 -6.29 14.17 7.74
CA PHE A 53 -6.60 14.47 9.12
C PHE A 53 -7.10 13.22 9.84
N LYS A 54 -7.01 13.25 11.17
CA LYS A 54 -7.55 12.20 12.02
C LYS A 54 -8.88 12.67 12.60
N ILE A 55 -9.95 11.90 12.42
CA ILE A 55 -11.19 12.09 13.16
C ILE A 55 -11.34 10.91 14.09
N ASP A 56 -11.36 11.19 15.39
CA ASP A 56 -11.44 10.20 16.47
C ASP A 56 -10.35 9.12 16.34
N ARG A 57 -10.71 7.94 15.83
CA ARG A 57 -9.84 6.78 15.66
C ARG A 57 -9.47 6.49 14.21
N GLU A 58 -10.13 7.14 13.26
CA GLU A 58 -9.98 6.90 11.83
C GLU A 58 -9.10 7.98 11.19
N TRP A 59 -8.26 7.56 10.23
CA TRP A 59 -7.51 8.48 9.38
C TRP A 59 -8.25 8.72 8.07
N PHE A 60 -8.36 10.00 7.72
CA PHE A 60 -8.90 10.46 6.45
C PHE A 60 -7.76 11.06 5.63
N ILE A 61 -7.68 10.66 4.37
CA ILE A 61 -6.61 11.03 3.44
C ILE A 61 -7.26 11.75 2.27
N TYR A 62 -6.73 12.88 1.86
CA TYR A 62 -7.27 13.56 0.67
C TYR A 62 -6.92 12.77 -0.61
N ALA A 63 -7.92 12.57 -1.45
CA ALA A 63 -7.82 11.74 -2.65
C ALA A 63 -6.80 12.30 -3.65
N ASP A 64 -6.79 13.62 -3.82
CA ASP A 64 -5.85 14.33 -4.69
C ASP A 64 -4.39 14.17 -4.23
N SER A 65 -4.13 14.27 -2.93
CA SER A 65 -2.79 14.09 -2.35
C SER A 65 -2.31 12.64 -2.53
N LEU A 66 -3.21 11.67 -2.33
CA LEU A 66 -2.91 10.26 -2.55
C LEU A 66 -2.59 9.97 -4.03
N GLU A 67 -3.41 10.50 -4.95
CA GLU A 67 -3.20 10.34 -6.39
C GLU A 67 -1.88 10.98 -6.84
N GLN A 68 -1.57 12.19 -6.37
CA GLN A 68 -0.29 12.83 -6.62
C GLN A 68 0.89 12.02 -6.09
N PHE A 69 0.77 11.43 -4.90
CA PHE A 69 1.80 10.58 -4.31
C PHE A 69 2.05 9.31 -5.13
N LEU A 70 0.96 8.67 -5.59
CA LEU A 70 1.03 7.50 -6.45
C LEU A 70 1.62 7.85 -7.82
N ALA A 71 1.20 8.96 -8.41
CA ALA A 71 1.75 9.46 -9.67
C ALA A 71 3.25 9.76 -9.56
N LYS A 72 3.69 10.39 -8.47
CA LYS A 72 5.10 10.74 -8.23
C LYS A 72 6.00 9.53 -8.00
N ASN A 73 5.48 8.45 -7.40
CA ASN A 73 6.23 7.21 -7.21
C ASN A 73 6.38 6.37 -8.49
N ARG A 74 5.64 6.67 -9.56
CA ARG A 74 5.78 5.99 -10.86
C ARG A 74 6.91 6.58 -11.72
N LYS A 75 8.10 6.72 -11.15
CA LYS A 75 9.30 6.67 -12.00
C LYS A 75 9.66 5.18 -12.15
N PRO A 76 9.47 4.57 -13.33
CA PRO A 76 10.29 3.42 -13.69
C PRO A 76 11.72 3.93 -13.76
N GLY A 77 12.39 4.03 -12.60
CA GLY A 77 13.83 4.11 -12.57
C GLY A 77 14.37 2.89 -13.31
N PRO A 78 15.48 3.02 -14.06
CA PRO A 78 15.97 1.93 -14.88
C PRO A 78 16.12 0.71 -14.00
N ARG A 79 15.45 -0.40 -14.37
CA ARG A 79 15.76 -1.71 -13.80
C ARG A 79 17.23 -1.96 -14.13
N GLY A 80 18.12 -1.56 -13.21
CA GLY A 80 19.49 -2.01 -13.22
C GLY A 80 19.48 -3.54 -13.25
N PRO A 81 20.49 -4.18 -13.88
CA PRO A 81 20.48 -5.61 -14.10
C PRO A 81 20.30 -6.33 -12.77
N ARG A 82 19.14 -6.97 -12.58
CA ARG A 82 18.96 -7.93 -11.49
C ARG A 82 19.93 -9.06 -11.76
N LYS A 83 20.98 -9.19 -10.96
CA LYS A 83 21.73 -10.46 -10.93
C LYS A 83 20.72 -11.56 -10.56
N PRO A 84 20.62 -12.65 -11.34
CA PRO A 84 19.83 -13.79 -10.91
C PRO A 84 20.40 -14.35 -9.60
N PRO A 85 19.56 -14.98 -8.76
CA PRO A 85 20.04 -15.66 -7.56
C PRO A 85 21.06 -16.70 -8.00
N THR A 86 22.32 -16.52 -7.61
CA THR A 86 23.34 -17.56 -7.79
C THR A 86 23.02 -18.72 -6.86
N GLU A 87 23.07 -19.92 -7.43
CA GLU A 87 22.75 -21.27 -6.94
C GLU A 87 23.49 -21.73 -5.66
N LYS A 88 24.10 -20.82 -4.88
CA LYS A 88 24.94 -21.16 -3.72
C LYS A 88 24.23 -21.18 -2.37
N ASP A 89 22.93 -20.88 -2.30
CA ASP A 89 22.16 -20.88 -1.05
C ASP A 89 21.30 -22.14 -0.83
N ILE A 90 21.32 -23.11 -1.76
CA ILE A 90 20.46 -24.32 -1.67
C ILE A 90 21.08 -25.43 -0.79
N ASP A 91 22.38 -25.37 -0.46
CA ASP A 91 23.08 -26.54 0.11
C ASP A 91 23.01 -26.70 1.64
N HIS A 92 22.35 -25.80 2.38
CA HIS A 92 22.33 -25.90 3.86
C HIS A 92 21.15 -26.71 4.44
N ALA A 93 20.34 -27.37 3.62
CA ALA A 93 19.13 -28.07 4.06
C ALA A 93 19.11 -29.58 3.81
N ASN A 94 20.24 -30.29 3.93
CA ASN A 94 20.17 -31.75 4.06
C ASN A 94 21.30 -32.35 4.91
N HIS A 95 21.20 -32.20 6.23
CA HIS A 95 21.94 -33.05 7.17
C HIS A 95 21.00 -33.54 8.28
N GLN A 96 20.00 -34.34 7.90
CA GLN A 96 19.23 -35.12 8.86
C GLN A 96 18.84 -36.47 8.23
N SER A 97 19.74 -37.43 8.27
CA SER A 97 19.39 -38.86 8.25
C SER A 97 20.41 -39.61 9.08
N ARG A 98 20.04 -39.72 10.36
CA ARG A 98 20.53 -40.69 11.34
C ARG A 98 20.08 -42.10 10.92
N GLU A 99 20.97 -43.07 11.16
CA GLU A 99 20.70 -44.46 11.62
C GLU A 99 19.93 -45.35 10.62
N VAL A 100 20.36 -46.58 10.27
CA VAL A 100 20.93 -47.69 11.03
C VAL A 100 21.73 -48.64 10.13
#